data_AF-A0A4Z2EKG2-F1
#
_entry.id   AF-A0A4Z2EKG2-F1
#
_cell.length_a   1.000
_cell.length_b   1.000
_cell.length_c   1.000
_cell.angle_alpha   90.00
_cell.angle_beta   90.00
_cell.angle_gamma   90.00
#
_symmetry.space_group_name_H-M   'P 1'
#
loop_
_entity.id
_entity.type
_entity.pdbx_description
1 polymer ?
#
loop_
_entity_poly.entity_id
_entity_poly.type
_entity_poly.pdbx_seq_one_letter_code
_entity_poly.pdbx_strand_id
1 'polypeptide(L)'
;MSGPRCSPNDKVLTQNGDPAEALSEFTNPPVPTGSPDTRLLSAFKNDSHTKKAYLAGRECYSEEGKTFELRLVRKIKQQQSSDPTSRPEYPSSLGLTEFTRRATEAALGKSSRAIVEDRVLGVQTPGFTAAVRLGAEVLRRWCDVCAAWSGPVYLSSPCDDSLAGIFQAAGIQDIREYYYWDDEQRDVCLEKLLEDLAKAPQQSVVVLSASAHDPTGADLSQNQWTVIANLIMVTYVDSDALQQARHDKQALCPGDLEQGAWPVRYCASQGMELLCAQSFSHCFGLYGE
;
A
#
# COMPACT_ATOMS: atom_id res chain seq x y z
N MET A 1 -20.94 3.11 81.71
CA MET A 1 -19.59 2.77 81.19
C MET A 1 -19.36 3.66 79.98
N SER A 2 -18.80 4.86 80.20
CA SER A 2 -17.37 5.17 79.96
C SER A 2 -17.03 5.02 78.46
N GLY A 3 -16.82 6.07 77.68
CA GLY A 3 -16.66 7.50 77.96
C GLY A 3 -16.61 8.30 76.64
N PRO A 4 -16.53 9.63 76.73
CA PRO A 4 -16.71 10.59 75.64
C PRO A 4 -15.37 11.04 75.03
N ARG A 5 -15.41 11.73 73.88
CA ARG A 5 -14.83 13.08 73.72
C ARG A 5 -15.16 13.72 72.37
N CYS A 6 -15.79 14.88 72.47
CA CYS A 6 -15.92 15.89 71.42
C CYS A 6 -14.82 16.96 71.63
N SER A 7 -14.14 17.34 70.54
CA SER A 7 -13.67 18.70 70.14
C SER A 7 -12.60 19.43 71.00
N PRO A 8 -11.81 20.42 70.46
CA PRO A 8 -12.18 21.38 69.41
C PRO A 8 -11.10 21.82 68.37
N ASN A 9 -11.61 22.48 67.32
CA ASN A 9 -11.06 23.61 66.54
C ASN A 9 -9.54 23.83 66.42
N ASP A 10 -9.03 23.97 65.19
CA ASP A 10 -8.91 25.31 64.58
C ASP A 10 -8.54 25.25 63.10
N LYS A 11 -9.13 26.18 62.34
CA LYS A 11 -8.77 26.46 60.95
C LYS A 11 -7.32 26.93 60.89
N VAL A 12 -6.49 26.23 60.14
CA VAL A 12 -5.38 26.86 59.42
C VAL A 12 -5.53 26.47 57.95
N LEU A 13 -5.94 27.46 57.15
CA LEU A 13 -5.68 27.46 55.72
C LEU A 13 -4.15 27.49 55.54
N THR A 14 -3.57 26.36 55.17
CA THR A 14 -2.32 26.33 54.42
C THR A 14 -2.64 25.79 53.04
N GLN A 15 -2.92 26.72 52.12
CA GLN A 15 -2.58 26.55 50.72
C GLN A 15 -1.10 26.15 50.69
N ASN A 16 -0.82 24.93 50.25
CA ASN A 16 0.45 24.45 49.67
C ASN A 16 0.25 22.96 49.35
N GLY A 17 -0.68 22.69 48.43
CA GLY A 17 -0.59 21.48 47.62
C GLY A 17 0.15 21.92 46.37
N ASP A 18 1.38 21.44 46.19
CA ASP A 18 2.09 21.54 44.91
C ASP A 18 1.11 21.12 43.79
N PRO A 19 1.09 21.85 42.65
CA PRO A 19 0.27 21.41 41.53
C PRO A 19 0.75 20.01 41.20
N ALA A 20 -0.16 19.03 41.32
CA ALA A 20 0.10 17.65 40.92
C ALA A 20 0.92 17.68 39.65
N GLU A 21 2.18 17.21 39.70
CA GLU A 21 2.98 16.99 38.51
C GLU A 21 2.07 16.17 37.60
N ALA A 22 1.56 16.80 36.55
CA ALA A 22 0.79 16.12 35.54
C ALA A 22 1.77 15.14 34.90
N LEU A 23 1.80 13.91 35.43
CA LEU A 23 2.57 12.81 34.89
C LEU A 23 2.22 12.75 33.41
N SER A 24 3.21 13.03 32.56
CA SER A 24 3.02 13.04 31.11
C SER A 24 2.40 11.72 30.69
N GLU A 25 1.33 11.75 29.90
CA GLU A 25 0.76 10.52 29.32
C GLU A 25 1.79 9.77 28.44
N PHE A 26 2.90 10.44 28.07
CA PHE A 26 4.02 9.90 27.32
C PHE A 26 5.25 9.58 28.20
N THR A 27 5.07 9.21 29.47
CA THR A 27 6.22 8.91 30.35
C THR A 27 6.97 7.64 29.91
N ASN A 28 6.33 6.73 29.17
CA ASN A 28 6.95 5.52 28.61
C ASN A 28 6.39 5.21 27.20
N PRO A 29 6.73 6.00 26.17
CA PRO A 29 6.28 5.67 24.82
C PRO A 29 7.00 4.38 24.39
N PRO A 30 6.30 3.44 23.72
CA PRO A 30 6.97 2.29 23.15
C PRO A 30 8.04 2.78 22.16
N VAL A 31 9.29 2.35 22.36
CA VAL A 31 10.37 2.66 21.43
C VAL A 31 10.13 1.85 20.16
N PRO A 32 9.92 2.48 19.00
CA PRO A 32 9.71 1.75 17.76
C PRO A 32 10.98 0.96 17.45
N THR A 33 10.84 -0.35 17.26
CA THR A 33 11.91 -1.19 16.72
C THR A 33 12.19 -0.74 15.29
N GLY A 34 13.43 -0.32 15.00
CA GLY A 34 13.82 0.07 13.65
C GLY A 34 13.63 -1.08 12.67
N SER A 35 13.04 -0.81 11.50
CA SER A 35 12.92 -1.78 10.42
C SER A 35 14.29 -2.34 10.02
N PRO A 36 14.37 -3.56 9.44
CA PRO A 36 15.62 -4.10 8.90
C PRO A 36 16.39 -3.08 8.04
N ASP A 37 15.70 -2.37 7.15
CA ASP A 37 16.26 -1.34 6.26
C ASP A 37 16.91 -0.18 7.02
N THR A 38 16.23 0.34 8.05
CA THR A 38 16.78 1.45 8.85
C THR A 38 18.04 1.05 9.62
N ARG A 39 18.09 -0.21 10.10
CA ARG A 39 19.28 -0.77 10.74
C ARG A 39 20.43 -0.91 9.75
N LEU A 40 20.18 -1.41 8.54
CA LEU A 40 21.18 -1.51 7.47
C LEU A 40 21.71 -0.14 7.04
N LEU A 41 20.84 0.85 6.85
CA LEU A 41 21.23 2.20 6.49
C LEU A 41 22.09 2.84 7.58
N SER A 42 21.75 2.64 8.86
CA SER A 42 22.56 3.12 9.99
C SER A 42 23.94 2.46 10.01
N ALA A 43 24.00 1.14 9.83
CA ALA A 43 25.27 0.41 9.74
C ALA A 43 26.13 0.93 8.57
N PHE A 44 25.54 1.11 7.39
CA PHE A 44 26.23 1.68 6.23
C PHE A 44 26.74 3.10 6.47
N LYS A 45 25.95 3.96 7.11
CA LYS A 45 26.37 5.33 7.45
C LYS A 45 27.56 5.35 8.41
N ASN A 46 27.56 4.44 9.39
CA ASN A 46 28.60 4.34 10.42
C ASN A 46 29.85 3.59 9.94
N ASP A 47 29.77 2.87 8.82
CA ASP A 47 30.93 2.20 8.22
C ASP A 47 31.91 3.22 7.62
N SER A 48 33.17 3.19 8.04
CA SER A 48 34.24 4.06 7.54
C SER A 48 35.03 3.48 6.36
N HIS A 49 34.71 2.26 5.90
CA HIS A 49 35.45 1.59 4.84
C HIS A 49 35.28 2.32 3.50
N THR A 50 36.39 2.61 2.82
CA THR A 50 36.44 3.39 1.56
C THR A 50 35.76 2.73 0.36
N LYS A 51 35.32 1.49 0.50
CA LYS A 51 34.70 0.66 -0.56
C LYS A 51 33.34 0.11 -0.11
N LYS A 52 32.75 0.69 0.93
CA LYS A 52 31.40 0.31 1.37
C LYS A 52 30.41 0.53 0.24
N ALA A 53 29.49 -0.41 0.07
CA ALA A 53 28.41 -0.33 -0.91
C ALA A 53 27.08 -0.49 -0.19
N TYR A 54 26.08 0.32 -0.55
CA TYR A 54 24.73 0.21 -0.04
C TYR A 54 23.84 -0.36 -1.14
N LEU A 55 23.48 -1.64 -1.00
CA LEU A 55 22.67 -2.38 -1.98
C LEU A 55 21.24 -2.67 -1.48
N ALA A 56 20.87 -2.09 -0.34
CA ALA A 56 19.52 -2.20 0.23
C ALA A 56 18.64 -0.99 -0.09
N GLY A 57 19.21 0.07 -0.66
CA GLY A 57 18.46 1.25 -1.11
C GLY A 57 17.57 0.89 -2.31
N ARG A 58 16.40 1.50 -2.37
CA ARG A 58 15.43 1.28 -3.46
C ARG A 58 15.55 2.33 -4.57
N GLU A 59 16.31 3.38 -4.33
CA GLU A 59 16.60 4.41 -5.30
C GLU A 59 17.56 3.91 -6.38
N CYS A 60 17.32 4.32 -7.64
CA CYS A 60 18.28 4.12 -8.71
C CYS A 60 19.42 5.13 -8.56
N TYR A 61 20.65 4.67 -8.72
CA TYR A 61 21.85 5.52 -8.67
C TYR A 61 22.54 5.58 -10.03
N SER A 62 23.15 6.73 -10.33
CA SER A 62 24.01 6.93 -11.51
C SER A 62 25.37 6.25 -11.32
N GLU A 63 26.19 6.24 -12.37
CA GLU A 63 27.58 5.73 -12.32
C GLU A 63 28.44 6.47 -11.28
N GLU A 64 28.09 7.71 -10.94
CA GLU A 64 28.75 8.51 -9.90
C GLU A 64 28.22 8.25 -8.48
N GLY A 65 27.33 7.28 -8.30
CA GLY A 65 26.77 6.90 -6.99
C GLY A 65 25.79 7.94 -6.40
N LYS A 66 25.16 8.77 -7.24
CA LYS A 66 24.12 9.73 -6.84
C LYS A 66 22.76 9.27 -7.32
N THR A 67 21.68 9.64 -6.62
CA THR A 67 20.32 9.31 -7.06
C THR A 67 20.11 9.79 -8.50
N PHE A 68 19.66 8.86 -9.35
CA PHE A 68 19.49 9.09 -10.77
C PHE A 68 18.29 9.99 -11.03
N GLU A 69 18.52 11.14 -11.65
CA GLU A 69 17.47 12.06 -12.06
C GLU A 69 17.32 12.07 -13.58
N LEU A 70 16.12 11.73 -14.06
CA LEU A 70 15.78 11.77 -15.48
C LEU A 70 15.88 13.20 -16.03
N ARG A 71 16.63 13.37 -17.14
CA ARG A 71 16.78 14.67 -17.81
C ARG A 71 15.43 15.32 -18.17
N LEU A 72 14.44 14.50 -18.53
CA LEU A 72 13.09 14.95 -18.83
C LEU A 72 12.42 15.57 -17.59
N VAL A 73 12.49 14.90 -16.44
CA VAL A 73 11.91 15.38 -15.18
C VAL A 73 12.57 16.69 -14.76
N ARG A 74 13.90 16.78 -14.84
CA ARG A 74 14.63 18.03 -14.58
C ARG A 74 14.13 19.19 -15.46
N LYS A 75 13.94 18.94 -16.76
CA LYS A 75 13.45 19.94 -17.71
C LYS A 75 12.01 20.37 -17.37
N ILE A 76 11.14 19.43 -17.03
CA ILE A 76 9.75 19.73 -16.63
C ILE A 76 9.72 20.57 -15.35
N LYS A 77 10.53 20.21 -14.33
CA LYS A 77 10.65 21.00 -13.09
C LYS A 77 11.08 22.44 -13.36
N GLN A 78 12.05 22.66 -14.25
CA GLN A 78 12.47 24.01 -14.66
C GLN A 78 11.38 24.78 -15.41
N GLN A 79 10.60 24.10 -16.25
CA GLN A 79 9.46 24.71 -16.93
C GLN A 79 8.37 25.11 -15.95
N GLN A 80 8.00 24.23 -15.02
CA GLN A 80 7.02 24.51 -13.97
C GLN A 80 7.45 25.66 -13.07
N SER A 81 8.73 25.72 -12.69
CA SER A 81 9.25 26.80 -11.85
C SER A 81 9.28 28.16 -12.54
N SER A 82 9.26 28.19 -13.88
CA SER A 82 9.27 29.40 -14.69
C SER A 82 7.90 29.77 -15.27
N ASP A 83 6.87 28.96 -15.03
CA ASP A 83 5.53 29.18 -15.54
C ASP A 83 4.82 30.33 -14.79
N PRO A 84 4.57 31.48 -15.44
CA PRO A 84 3.94 32.63 -14.79
C PRO A 84 2.44 32.39 -14.46
N THR A 85 1.84 31.33 -15.02
CA THR A 85 0.46 30.92 -14.77
C THR A 85 0.33 30.00 -13.57
N SER A 86 1.44 29.47 -13.06
CA SER A 86 1.45 28.66 -11.84
C SER A 86 0.93 29.47 -10.66
N ARG A 87 -0.10 28.94 -10.00
CA ARG A 87 -0.71 29.50 -8.80
C ARG A 87 -0.65 28.46 -7.69
N PRO A 88 -0.30 28.86 -6.45
CA PRO A 88 -0.28 27.96 -5.31
C PRO A 88 -1.71 27.74 -4.80
N GLU A 89 -2.48 26.95 -5.54
CA GLU A 89 -3.86 26.61 -5.22
C GLU A 89 -3.95 25.18 -4.68
N TYR A 90 -4.92 24.93 -3.81
CA TYR A 90 -5.22 23.57 -3.38
C TYR A 90 -5.76 22.77 -4.57
N PRO A 91 -5.24 21.56 -4.83
CA PRO A 91 -5.85 20.68 -5.82
C PRO A 91 -7.24 20.24 -5.35
N SER A 92 -8.01 19.62 -6.25
CA SER A 92 -9.24 18.92 -5.88
C SER A 92 -8.95 17.85 -4.82
N SER A 93 -9.98 17.42 -4.08
CA SER A 93 -9.86 16.35 -3.09
C SER A 93 -9.38 15.02 -3.68
N LEU A 94 -9.58 14.81 -4.99
CA LEU A 94 -9.08 13.64 -5.73
C LEU A 94 -7.68 13.85 -6.30
N GLY A 95 -7.10 15.03 -6.16
CA GLY A 95 -5.84 15.44 -6.78
C GLY A 95 -6.00 16.29 -8.03
N LEU A 96 -4.92 16.41 -8.79
CA LEU A 96 -4.92 17.13 -10.06
C LEU A 96 -5.70 16.34 -11.12
N THR A 97 -6.77 16.93 -11.67
CA THR A 97 -7.67 16.26 -12.63
C THR A 97 -6.94 15.67 -13.83
N GLU A 98 -6.00 16.43 -14.42
CA GLU A 98 -5.23 15.92 -15.55
C GLU A 98 -4.24 14.83 -15.14
N PHE A 99 -3.66 14.91 -13.93
CA PHE A 99 -2.77 13.88 -13.43
C PHE A 99 -3.51 12.56 -13.23
N THR A 100 -4.64 12.57 -12.51
CA THR A 100 -5.41 11.35 -12.25
C THR A 100 -5.93 10.74 -13.56
N ARG A 101 -6.44 11.56 -14.48
CA ARG A 101 -6.85 11.10 -15.82
C ARG A 101 -5.72 10.41 -16.57
N ARG A 102 -4.53 11.03 -16.63
CA ARG A 102 -3.37 10.48 -17.35
C ARG A 102 -2.79 9.22 -16.67
N ALA A 103 -2.76 9.19 -15.34
CA ALA A 103 -2.35 8.02 -14.57
C ALA A 103 -3.28 6.83 -14.84
N THR A 104 -4.60 7.07 -14.81
CA THR A 104 -5.61 6.07 -15.16
C THR A 104 -5.48 5.58 -16.61
N GLU A 105 -5.28 6.49 -17.57
CA GLU A 105 -5.01 6.13 -18.98
C GLU A 105 -3.74 5.30 -19.15
N ALA A 106 -2.69 5.56 -18.36
CA ALA A 106 -1.46 4.77 -18.40
C ALA A 106 -1.70 3.33 -17.91
N ALA A 107 -2.41 3.18 -16.79
CA ALA A 107 -2.71 1.88 -16.20
C ALA A 107 -3.66 1.05 -17.08
N LEU A 108 -4.75 1.65 -17.58
CA LEU A 108 -5.82 0.91 -18.27
C LEU A 108 -5.71 0.96 -19.80
N GLY A 109 -4.93 1.88 -20.36
CA GLY A 109 -4.93 2.21 -21.77
C GLY A 109 -6.08 3.18 -22.13
N LYS A 110 -5.79 4.14 -23.01
CA LYS A 110 -6.72 5.24 -23.37
C LYS A 110 -8.09 4.79 -23.87
N SER A 111 -8.15 3.63 -24.52
CA SER A 111 -9.38 3.07 -25.11
C SER A 111 -9.98 1.95 -24.26
N SER A 112 -9.61 1.85 -22.98
CA SER A 112 -10.18 0.86 -22.07
C SER A 112 -11.69 1.01 -21.98
N ARG A 113 -12.39 -0.11 -22.08
CA ARG A 113 -13.84 -0.18 -21.93
C ARG A 113 -14.29 0.38 -20.56
N ALA A 114 -13.50 0.18 -19.50
CA ALA A 114 -13.82 0.71 -18.18
C ALA A 114 -13.80 2.25 -18.15
N ILE A 115 -12.90 2.89 -18.90
CA ILE A 115 -12.88 4.36 -19.05
C ILE A 115 -14.08 4.83 -19.88
N VAL A 116 -14.35 4.18 -21.01
CA VAL A 116 -15.47 4.55 -21.91
C VAL A 116 -16.83 4.41 -21.22
N GLU A 117 -16.98 3.42 -20.35
CA GLU A 117 -18.20 3.15 -19.57
C GLU A 117 -18.28 3.94 -18.26
N ASP A 118 -17.34 4.85 -17.97
CA ASP A 118 -17.30 5.65 -16.73
C ASP A 118 -17.29 4.80 -15.44
N ARG A 119 -16.54 3.69 -15.45
CA ARG A 119 -16.43 2.75 -14.32
C ARG A 119 -15.12 2.89 -13.55
N VAL A 120 -14.42 4.00 -13.68
CA VAL A 120 -13.07 4.19 -13.11
C VAL A 120 -13.00 5.48 -12.31
N LEU A 121 -12.42 5.39 -11.13
CA LEU A 121 -12.10 6.54 -10.28
C LEU A 121 -10.58 6.60 -10.05
N GLY A 122 -9.97 7.72 -10.39
CA GLY A 122 -8.56 8.00 -10.10
C GLY A 122 -8.42 8.95 -8.91
N VAL A 123 -7.58 8.59 -7.95
CA VAL A 123 -7.26 9.42 -6.77
C VAL A 123 -5.75 9.55 -6.65
N GLN A 124 -5.25 10.78 -6.54
CA GLN A 124 -3.85 11.06 -6.28
C GLN A 124 -3.53 10.84 -4.80
N THR A 125 -2.44 10.12 -4.51
CA THR A 125 -1.95 9.87 -3.15
C THR A 125 -0.45 10.16 -3.05
N PRO A 126 0.08 10.47 -1.84
CA PRO A 126 1.52 10.61 -1.62
C PRO A 126 2.20 9.23 -1.64
N GLY A 127 2.65 8.83 -2.82
CA GLY A 127 3.36 7.57 -3.04
C GLY A 127 2.50 6.32 -2.94
N PHE A 128 3.17 5.17 -3.12
CA PHE A 128 2.57 3.85 -3.17
C PHE A 128 1.92 3.42 -1.84
N THR A 129 2.61 3.63 -0.72
CA THR A 129 2.13 3.26 0.61
C THR A 129 0.77 3.90 0.92
N ALA A 130 0.59 5.18 0.59
CA ALA A 130 -0.68 5.86 0.78
C ALA A 130 -1.77 5.36 -0.19
N ALA A 131 -1.42 4.96 -1.41
CA ALA A 131 -2.35 4.35 -2.35
C ALA A 131 -2.88 3.01 -1.83
N VAL A 132 -1.99 2.12 -1.37
CA VAL A 132 -2.36 0.83 -0.78
C VAL A 132 -3.20 1.06 0.48
N ARG A 133 -2.79 1.99 1.34
CA ARG A 133 -3.53 2.33 2.55
C ARG A 133 -4.94 2.83 2.27
N LEU A 134 -5.08 3.78 1.34
CA LEU A 134 -6.39 4.29 0.94
C LEU A 134 -7.26 3.18 0.35
N GLY A 135 -6.68 2.33 -0.51
CA GLY A 135 -7.36 1.14 -1.03
C GLY A 135 -7.86 0.24 0.09
N ALA A 136 -7.00 -0.11 1.05
CA ALA A 136 -7.36 -0.91 2.22
C ALA A 136 -8.46 -0.27 3.08
N GLU A 137 -8.46 1.05 3.26
CA GLU A 137 -9.52 1.76 3.97
C GLU A 137 -10.83 1.80 3.19
N VAL A 138 -10.79 1.93 1.86
CA VAL A 138 -11.98 1.82 1.00
C VAL A 138 -12.56 0.42 1.08
N LEU A 139 -11.71 -0.61 0.98
CA LEU A 139 -12.09 -2.01 1.19
C LEU A 139 -12.78 -2.18 2.54
N ARG A 140 -12.21 -1.64 3.61
CA ARG A 140 -12.79 -1.75 4.95
C ARG A 140 -14.12 -0.98 5.08
N ARG A 141 -14.19 0.26 4.60
CA ARG A 141 -15.36 1.16 4.79
C ARG A 141 -16.54 0.85 3.89
N TRP A 142 -16.29 0.46 2.64
CA TRP A 142 -17.37 0.04 1.72
C TRP A 142 -18.23 -1.06 2.35
N CYS A 143 -17.60 -1.84 3.23
CA CYS A 143 -18.19 -2.99 3.89
C CYS A 143 -18.99 -2.66 5.14
N ASP A 144 -18.74 -1.50 5.76
CA ASP A 144 -19.58 -0.99 6.86
C ASP A 144 -20.96 -0.51 6.36
N VAL A 145 -21.10 -0.24 5.05
CA VAL A 145 -22.30 0.39 4.46
C VAL A 145 -23.19 -0.59 3.69
N CYS A 146 -22.61 -1.55 2.94
CA CYS A 146 -23.37 -2.31 1.93
C CYS A 146 -23.45 -3.84 2.17
N ALA A 147 -22.39 -4.47 2.68
CA ALA A 147 -22.32 -5.89 3.07
C ALA A 147 -20.96 -6.13 3.74
N ALA A 148 -20.94 -6.83 4.87
CA ALA A 148 -19.72 -7.04 5.65
C ALA A 148 -18.75 -7.98 4.91
N TRP A 149 -17.82 -7.45 4.14
CA TRP A 149 -16.59 -8.17 3.83
C TRP A 149 -15.84 -8.45 5.13
N SER A 150 -15.70 -9.72 5.45
CA SER A 150 -14.89 -10.22 6.56
C SER A 150 -13.79 -11.18 6.09
N GLY A 151 -13.47 -11.15 4.80
CA GLY A 151 -12.51 -12.05 4.19
C GLY A 151 -11.07 -11.68 4.54
N PRO A 152 -10.14 -12.65 4.50
CA PRO A 152 -8.72 -12.38 4.65
C PRO A 152 -8.14 -11.62 3.45
N VAL A 153 -7.03 -10.91 3.68
CA VAL A 153 -6.14 -10.41 2.63
C VAL A 153 -4.99 -11.40 2.44
N TYR A 154 -4.76 -11.81 1.20
CA TYR A 154 -3.68 -12.69 0.79
C TYR A 154 -2.53 -11.89 0.19
N LEU A 155 -1.34 -12.04 0.77
CA LEU A 155 -0.07 -11.49 0.30
C LEU A 155 0.84 -12.61 -0.21
N SER A 156 1.72 -12.34 -1.16
CA SER A 156 2.70 -13.34 -1.60
C SER A 156 3.69 -13.69 -0.50
N SER A 157 4.20 -14.91 -0.50
CA SER A 157 5.36 -15.31 0.29
C SER A 157 6.56 -15.52 -0.66
N PRO A 158 7.60 -14.67 -0.62
CA PRO A 158 7.72 -13.43 0.17
C PRO A 158 6.92 -12.24 -0.42
N CYS A 159 6.79 -11.14 0.33
CA CYS A 159 6.27 -9.85 -0.14
C CYS A 159 7.03 -8.68 0.50
N ASP A 160 6.74 -7.45 0.07
CA ASP A 160 7.25 -6.23 0.72
C ASP A 160 6.81 -6.18 2.20
N ASP A 161 7.81 -6.07 3.09
CA ASP A 161 7.65 -6.09 4.55
C ASP A 161 6.66 -5.07 5.11
N SER A 162 6.39 -3.97 4.37
CA SER A 162 5.48 -2.92 4.82
C SER A 162 4.01 -3.23 4.55
N LEU A 163 3.70 -4.10 3.57
CA LEU A 163 2.32 -4.37 3.14
C LEU A 163 1.45 -4.85 4.30
N ALA A 164 1.92 -5.83 5.07
CA ALA A 164 1.15 -6.36 6.21
C ALA A 164 0.83 -5.25 7.23
N GLY A 165 1.80 -4.40 7.56
CA GLY A 165 1.61 -3.27 8.47
C GLY A 165 0.64 -2.23 7.93
N ILE A 166 0.64 -1.98 6.61
CA ILE A 166 -0.30 -1.05 5.97
C ILE A 166 -1.75 -1.53 6.12
N PHE A 167 -2.02 -2.81 5.82
CA PHE A 167 -3.35 -3.42 5.95
C PHE A 167 -3.81 -3.47 7.42
N GLN A 168 -2.95 -3.89 8.34
CA GLN A 168 -3.25 -3.92 9.77
C GLN A 168 -3.62 -2.54 10.29
N ALA A 169 -2.85 -1.52 9.92
CA ALA A 169 -3.12 -0.18 10.35
C ALA A 169 -4.43 0.38 9.73
N ALA A 170 -4.88 -0.15 8.58
CA ALA A 170 -6.19 0.13 7.97
C ALA A 170 -7.36 -0.63 8.64
N GLY A 171 -7.08 -1.45 9.65
CA GLY A 171 -8.08 -2.24 10.38
C GLY A 171 -8.32 -3.65 9.84
N ILE A 172 -7.51 -4.12 8.88
CA ILE A 172 -7.59 -5.47 8.32
C ILE A 172 -6.57 -6.36 9.01
N GLN A 173 -7.04 -7.23 9.90
CA GLN A 173 -6.19 -8.05 10.77
C GLN A 173 -5.96 -9.48 10.26
N ASP A 174 -6.91 -10.04 9.49
CA ASP A 174 -6.76 -11.37 8.89
C ASP A 174 -5.92 -11.25 7.61
N ILE A 175 -4.60 -11.34 7.78
CA ILE A 175 -3.63 -11.33 6.69
C ILE A 175 -3.03 -12.73 6.59
N ARG A 176 -3.10 -13.30 5.39
CA ARG A 176 -2.63 -14.63 5.06
C ARG A 176 -1.64 -14.56 3.92
N GLU A 177 -0.89 -15.63 3.75
CA GLU A 177 0.10 -15.74 2.69
C GLU A 177 -0.33 -16.77 1.64
N TYR A 178 0.09 -16.56 0.40
CA TYR A 178 0.05 -17.56 -0.65
C TYR A 178 1.45 -17.77 -1.24
N TYR A 179 1.77 -18.99 -1.63
CA TYR A 179 3.07 -19.31 -2.20
C TYR A 179 3.34 -18.53 -3.49
N TYR A 180 4.55 -17.96 -3.62
CA TYR A 180 4.96 -17.28 -4.84
C TYR A 180 6.33 -17.78 -5.32
N TRP A 181 7.34 -17.74 -4.47
CA TRP A 181 8.73 -18.03 -4.85
C TRP A 181 9.17 -19.44 -4.46
N ASP A 182 9.84 -20.13 -5.39
CA ASP A 182 10.52 -21.39 -5.12
C ASP A 182 12.04 -21.18 -5.03
N ASP A 183 12.61 -21.43 -3.85
CA ASP A 183 14.04 -21.23 -3.61
C ASP A 183 14.94 -22.17 -4.42
N GLU A 184 14.46 -23.36 -4.79
CA GLU A 184 15.22 -24.32 -5.58
C GLU A 184 15.24 -23.91 -7.06
N GLN A 185 14.08 -23.53 -7.60
CA GLN A 185 13.96 -23.10 -9.00
C GLN A 185 14.39 -21.65 -9.23
N ARG A 186 14.40 -20.83 -8.17
CA ARG A 186 14.60 -19.38 -8.21
C ARG A 186 13.66 -18.68 -9.19
N ASP A 187 12.40 -19.09 -9.16
CA ASP A 187 11.34 -18.55 -10.00
C ASP A 187 9.97 -18.70 -9.31
N VAL A 188 8.93 -18.16 -9.93
CA VAL A 188 7.55 -18.31 -9.48
C VAL A 188 7.11 -19.77 -9.57
N CYS A 189 6.64 -20.36 -8.47
CA CYS A 189 5.97 -21.65 -8.49
C CYS A 189 4.46 -21.47 -8.66
N LEU A 190 4.02 -21.54 -9.92
CA LEU A 190 2.62 -21.38 -10.28
C LEU A 190 1.74 -22.46 -9.63
N GLU A 191 2.22 -23.70 -9.53
CA GLU A 191 1.42 -24.82 -9.02
C GLU A 191 1.00 -24.57 -7.56
N LYS A 192 1.97 -24.28 -6.68
CA LYS A 192 1.71 -23.99 -5.26
C LYS A 192 0.90 -22.70 -5.08
N LEU A 193 1.19 -21.68 -5.89
CA LEU A 193 0.41 -20.44 -5.91
C LEU A 193 -1.08 -20.72 -6.16
N LEU A 194 -1.39 -21.49 -7.21
CA LEU A 194 -2.77 -21.84 -7.54
C LEU A 194 -3.41 -22.72 -6.48
N GLU A 195 -2.67 -23.66 -5.89
CA GLU A 195 -3.16 -24.50 -4.79
C GLU A 195 -3.57 -23.69 -3.56
N ASP A 196 -2.80 -22.67 -3.19
CA ASP A 196 -3.11 -21.82 -2.05
C ASP A 196 -4.29 -20.89 -2.34
N LEU A 197 -4.32 -20.27 -3.53
CA LEU A 197 -5.42 -19.40 -3.94
C LEU A 197 -6.73 -20.18 -4.14
N ALA A 198 -6.68 -21.46 -4.51
CA ALA A 198 -7.87 -22.32 -4.60
C ALA A 198 -8.47 -22.67 -3.24
N LYS A 199 -7.66 -22.65 -2.16
CA LYS A 199 -8.10 -22.89 -0.77
C LYS A 199 -8.57 -21.61 -0.07
N ALA A 200 -8.39 -20.45 -0.71
CA ALA A 200 -8.80 -19.18 -0.14
C ALA A 200 -10.33 -19.17 0.07
N PRO A 201 -10.83 -18.76 1.25
CA PRO A 201 -12.26 -18.67 1.49
C PRO A 201 -12.90 -17.65 0.55
N GLN A 202 -14.21 -17.76 0.36
CA GLN A 202 -14.97 -16.75 -0.37
C GLN A 202 -14.77 -15.36 0.23
N GLN A 203 -14.92 -14.36 -0.63
CA GLN A 203 -14.68 -12.96 -0.30
C GLN A 203 -13.23 -12.68 0.13
N SER A 204 -12.24 -13.53 -0.13
CA SER A 204 -10.83 -13.14 0.10
C SER A 204 -10.40 -12.05 -0.89
N VAL A 205 -9.49 -11.18 -0.46
CA VAL A 205 -8.81 -10.19 -1.32
C VAL A 205 -7.40 -10.69 -1.60
N VAL A 206 -6.99 -10.70 -2.86
CA VAL A 206 -5.64 -11.12 -3.25
C VAL A 206 -4.84 -9.92 -3.74
N VAL A 207 -3.66 -9.70 -3.17
CA VAL A 207 -2.73 -8.66 -3.59
C VAL A 207 -1.70 -9.28 -4.54
N LEU A 208 -1.61 -8.79 -5.77
CA LEU A 208 -0.75 -9.35 -6.81
C LEU A 208 0.14 -8.26 -7.41
N SER A 209 1.45 -8.41 -7.44
CA SER A 209 2.31 -7.45 -8.15
C SER A 209 2.13 -7.57 -9.66
N ALA A 210 1.73 -6.50 -10.36
CA ALA A 210 1.56 -6.52 -11.82
C ALA A 210 2.91 -6.62 -12.56
N SER A 211 3.98 -6.09 -11.96
CA SER A 211 5.34 -6.20 -12.50
C SER A 211 6.38 -5.87 -11.43
N ALA A 212 7.63 -6.26 -11.66
CA ALA A 212 8.76 -6.05 -10.78
C ALA A 212 8.44 -6.43 -9.33
N HIS A 213 8.01 -7.67 -9.11
CA HIS A 213 7.67 -8.17 -7.77
C HIS A 213 8.78 -7.88 -6.73
N ASP A 214 8.43 -7.23 -5.62
CA ASP A 214 9.33 -6.98 -4.48
C ASP A 214 9.05 -8.04 -3.40
N PRO A 215 10.03 -8.86 -2.96
CA PRO A 215 11.49 -8.74 -3.19
C PRO A 215 12.10 -9.63 -4.29
N THR A 216 11.30 -10.44 -4.98
CA THR A 216 11.87 -11.54 -5.81
C THR A 216 12.42 -11.07 -7.16
N GLY A 217 11.88 -9.98 -7.71
CA GLY A 217 12.07 -9.55 -9.09
C GLY A 217 11.47 -10.48 -10.14
N ALA A 218 10.79 -11.56 -9.74
CA ALA A 218 10.23 -12.54 -10.66
C ALA A 218 8.78 -12.20 -10.99
N ASP A 219 8.51 -12.03 -12.28
CA ASP A 219 7.20 -11.63 -12.78
C ASP A 219 6.45 -12.79 -13.42
N LEU A 220 5.15 -12.85 -13.17
CA LEU A 220 4.26 -13.79 -13.83
C LEU A 220 4.16 -13.47 -15.33
N SER A 221 4.29 -14.51 -16.16
CA SER A 221 4.00 -14.44 -17.59
C SER A 221 2.51 -14.17 -17.86
N GLN A 222 2.18 -13.69 -19.06
CA GLN A 222 0.79 -13.46 -19.47
C GLN A 222 -0.09 -14.72 -19.39
N ASN A 223 0.48 -15.88 -19.69
CA ASN A 223 -0.22 -17.17 -19.58
C ASN A 223 -0.50 -17.51 -18.12
N GLN A 224 0.47 -17.33 -17.22
CA GLN A 224 0.30 -17.54 -15.78
C GLN A 224 -0.77 -16.60 -15.21
N TRP A 225 -0.73 -15.32 -15.58
CA TRP A 225 -1.75 -14.33 -15.22
C TRP A 225 -3.14 -14.73 -15.68
N THR A 226 -3.27 -15.25 -16.91
CA THR A 226 -4.54 -15.73 -17.45
C THR A 226 -5.11 -16.85 -16.57
N VAL A 227 -4.28 -17.81 -16.17
CA VAL A 227 -4.68 -18.92 -15.30
C VAL A 227 -5.07 -18.42 -13.90
N ILE A 228 -4.29 -17.51 -13.31
CA ILE A 228 -4.58 -16.94 -11.98
C ILE A 228 -5.87 -16.12 -12.00
N ALA A 229 -6.05 -15.26 -13.00
CA ALA A 229 -7.27 -14.47 -13.13
C ALA A 229 -8.51 -15.35 -13.31
N ASN A 230 -8.40 -16.44 -14.07
CA ASN A 230 -9.48 -17.41 -14.23
C ASN A 230 -9.80 -18.11 -12.90
N LEU A 231 -8.79 -18.51 -12.12
CA LEU A 231 -8.99 -19.08 -10.78
C LEU A 231 -9.70 -18.07 -9.87
N ILE A 232 -9.25 -16.82 -9.83
CA ILE A 232 -9.87 -15.75 -9.03
C ILE A 232 -11.29 -15.45 -9.52
N MET A 233 -11.58 -15.63 -10.80
CA MET A 233 -12.95 -15.48 -11.29
C MET A 233 -13.85 -16.66 -10.92
N VAL A 234 -13.35 -17.90 -10.91
CA VAL A 234 -14.17 -19.10 -10.63
C VAL A 234 -14.37 -19.31 -9.13
N THR A 235 -13.28 -19.29 -8.34
CA THR A 235 -13.30 -19.55 -6.90
C THR A 235 -14.19 -18.56 -6.13
N TYR A 236 -14.36 -17.36 -6.68
CA TYR A 236 -15.11 -16.27 -6.05
C TYR A 236 -16.47 -16.02 -6.72
N VAL A 237 -16.93 -16.89 -7.64
CA VAL A 237 -18.23 -16.79 -8.33
C VAL A 237 -19.18 -17.97 -8.05
N ASP A 238 -18.69 -19.18 -7.73
CA ASP A 238 -19.53 -20.39 -7.70
C ASP A 238 -20.18 -20.72 -6.34
N SER A 239 -21.11 -19.89 -5.87
CA SER A 239 -22.10 -20.34 -4.86
C SER A 239 -23.44 -19.65 -5.05
N ASP A 240 -24.34 -20.32 -5.80
CA ASP A 240 -25.82 -20.42 -5.75
C ASP A 240 -26.69 -19.35 -5.02
N ALA A 241 -26.22 -18.11 -4.92
CA ALA A 241 -26.96 -16.94 -4.42
C ALA A 241 -27.00 -15.86 -5.51
N LEU A 242 -27.35 -16.29 -6.72
CA LEU A 242 -27.47 -15.42 -7.89
C LEU A 242 -28.78 -14.62 -7.82
N GLN A 243 -28.82 -13.56 -7.00
CA GLN A 243 -29.59 -12.34 -7.30
C GLN A 243 -29.32 -11.11 -6.43
N GLN A 244 -28.48 -11.18 -5.38
CA GLN A 244 -28.15 -9.99 -4.57
C GLN A 244 -26.64 -9.69 -4.42
N ALA A 245 -25.73 -10.60 -4.79
CA ALA A 245 -24.29 -10.41 -4.63
C ALA A 245 -23.59 -10.45 -5.99
N ARG A 246 -23.42 -9.27 -6.60
CA ARG A 246 -22.58 -9.05 -7.81
C ARG A 246 -21.23 -8.42 -7.48
N HIS A 247 -20.90 -8.35 -6.20
CA HIS A 247 -19.78 -7.58 -5.65
C HIS A 247 -18.86 -8.53 -4.90
N ASP A 248 -17.55 -8.28 -4.99
CA ASP A 248 -16.44 -8.97 -4.33
C ASP A 248 -15.56 -9.75 -5.32
N LYS A 249 -15.08 -9.04 -6.35
CA LYS A 249 -13.87 -9.43 -7.08
C LYS A 249 -12.88 -8.31 -6.85
N GLN A 250 -11.88 -8.43 -5.99
CA GLN A 250 -10.93 -7.33 -5.73
C GLN A 250 -9.50 -7.87 -5.76
N ALA A 251 -8.77 -7.52 -6.81
CA ALA A 251 -7.32 -7.68 -6.89
C ALA A 251 -6.65 -6.30 -6.73
N LEU A 252 -5.58 -6.24 -5.93
CA LEU A 252 -4.71 -5.06 -5.82
C LEU A 252 -3.47 -5.28 -6.68
N CYS A 253 -3.29 -4.46 -7.72
CA CYS A 253 -2.19 -4.61 -8.68
C CYS A 253 -1.30 -3.35 -8.80
N PRO A 254 -0.02 -3.36 -8.36
CA PRO A 254 0.98 -2.34 -8.72
C PRO A 254 1.66 -2.64 -10.06
N GLY A 255 1.81 -1.66 -10.96
CA GLY A 255 2.45 -1.89 -12.27
C GLY A 255 3.18 -0.69 -12.89
N ASP A 256 4.11 -0.99 -13.80
CA ASP A 256 4.86 -0.07 -14.69
C ASP A 256 4.12 0.19 -16.04
N LEU A 257 4.43 1.30 -16.72
CA LEU A 257 3.55 2.03 -17.65
C LEU A 257 3.06 1.31 -18.92
N GLU A 258 3.71 0.27 -19.44
CA GLU A 258 3.28 -0.37 -20.70
C GLU A 258 3.21 -1.90 -20.61
N GLN A 259 4.33 -2.60 -20.40
CA GLN A 259 4.31 -4.06 -20.20
C GLN A 259 3.81 -4.43 -18.80
N GLY A 260 4.22 -3.67 -17.78
CA GLY A 260 3.77 -3.87 -16.39
C GLY A 260 2.29 -3.55 -16.16
N ALA A 261 1.65 -2.83 -17.08
CA ALA A 261 0.24 -2.51 -17.03
C ALA A 261 -0.64 -3.61 -17.62
N TRP A 262 -0.06 -4.56 -18.37
CA TRP A 262 -0.83 -5.61 -19.06
C TRP A 262 -1.74 -6.42 -18.11
N PRO A 263 -1.29 -6.85 -16.91
CA PRO A 263 -2.16 -7.59 -16.00
C PRO A 263 -3.38 -6.79 -15.55
N VAL A 264 -3.19 -5.49 -15.26
CA VAL A 264 -4.28 -4.59 -14.87
C VAL A 264 -5.29 -4.44 -16.01
N ARG A 265 -4.80 -4.23 -17.23
CA ARG A 265 -5.63 -4.16 -18.44
C ARG A 265 -6.39 -5.46 -18.68
N TYR A 266 -5.71 -6.59 -18.51
CA TYR A 266 -6.31 -7.91 -18.69
C TYR A 266 -7.42 -8.15 -17.67
N CYS A 267 -7.17 -7.96 -16.38
CA CYS A 267 -8.19 -8.09 -15.33
C CYS A 267 -9.39 -7.17 -15.57
N ALA A 268 -9.16 -5.90 -15.92
CA ALA A 268 -10.23 -4.96 -16.27
C ALA A 268 -11.04 -5.42 -17.50
N SER A 269 -10.38 -6.03 -18.50
CA SER A 269 -11.04 -6.55 -19.71
C SER A 269 -11.93 -7.77 -19.43
N GLN A 270 -11.57 -8.56 -18.41
CA GLN A 270 -12.37 -9.69 -17.93
C GLN A 270 -13.53 -9.26 -17.01
N GLY A 271 -13.68 -7.95 -16.76
CA GLY A 271 -14.75 -7.44 -15.89
C GLY A 271 -14.53 -7.71 -14.41
N MET A 272 -13.27 -7.93 -13.99
CA MET A 272 -12.92 -7.99 -12.57
C MET A 272 -13.03 -6.59 -11.95
N GLU A 273 -13.53 -6.49 -10.72
CA GLU A 273 -13.36 -5.28 -9.94
C GLU A 273 -11.91 -5.31 -9.38
N LEU A 274 -11.28 -4.15 -9.28
CA LEU A 274 -9.88 -4.08 -8.85
C LEU A 274 -9.58 -2.72 -8.26
N LEU A 275 -8.62 -2.71 -7.35
CA LEU A 275 -7.99 -1.50 -6.87
C LEU A 275 -6.57 -1.48 -7.44
N CYS A 276 -6.14 -0.34 -7.97
CA CYS A 276 -4.81 -0.22 -8.56
C CYS A 276 -3.99 0.80 -7.75
N ALA A 277 -2.91 0.34 -7.13
CA ALA A 277 -1.98 1.19 -6.42
C ALA A 277 -0.77 1.46 -7.31
N GLN A 278 -0.77 2.60 -7.98
CA GLN A 278 0.26 2.98 -8.95
C GLN A 278 1.33 3.85 -8.30
N SER A 279 2.61 3.59 -8.61
CA SER A 279 3.75 4.40 -8.18
C SER A 279 4.50 4.97 -9.37
N PHE A 280 4.97 6.20 -9.24
CA PHE A 280 5.81 6.88 -10.23
C PHE A 280 7.26 7.07 -9.75
N SER A 281 7.58 6.60 -8.55
CA SER A 281 8.90 6.81 -7.93
C SER A 281 10.03 6.15 -8.73
N HIS A 282 9.86 4.89 -9.13
CA HIS A 282 10.90 4.18 -9.89
C HIS A 282 10.87 4.50 -11.39
N CYS A 283 9.69 4.69 -11.98
CA CYS A 283 9.54 4.98 -13.41
C CYS A 283 10.06 6.38 -13.78
N PHE A 284 9.84 7.37 -12.90
CA PHE A 284 10.20 8.77 -13.14
C PHE A 284 11.28 9.30 -12.17
N GLY A 285 11.82 8.49 -11.26
CA GLY A 285 12.78 8.96 -10.26
C GLY A 285 12.19 9.95 -9.25
N LEU A 286 10.87 9.88 -9.03
CA LEU A 286 10.09 10.78 -8.16
C LEU A 286 9.95 10.18 -6.75
N TYR A 287 11.07 9.91 -6.07
CA TYR A 287 11.07 9.20 -4.79
C TYR A 287 10.53 10.04 -3.61
N GLY A 288 10.68 11.36 -3.68
CA GLY A 288 10.29 12.29 -2.60
C GLY A 288 9.26 13.33 -3.02
N GLU A 289 8.53 13.08 -4.12
CA GLU A 289 7.51 13.97 -4.68
C GLU A 289 6.11 13.41 -4.46
#